data_AF-B3PKE7-F1
#
_entry.id   AF-B3PKE7-F1
#
_cell.length_a   1.000
_cell.length_b   1.000
_cell.length_c   1.000
_cell.angle_alpha   90.00
_cell.angle_beta   90.00
_cell.angle_gamma   90.00
#
_symmetry.space_group_name_H-M   'P 1'
#
loop_
_entity.id
_entity.type
_entity.pdbx_description
1 polymer ?
#
loop_
_entity_poly.entity_id
_entity_poly.type
_entity_poly.pdbx_seq_one_letter_code
_entity_poly.pdbx_strand_id
1 'polypeptide(L)'
;MTRVILRLFMIGSVLCAVCACSLFSASSTMQGYAIEQQPLANGLVQIRDANGQVQTTTTRADGFYRISTTHLTAPLLLSVSAQGNAEDCHRNDQLRPICLASVVMKLEQTTYGNINPLTDRVASDIAVTLGHIGPQQWVNQQGAVSIPASVHQQALENLHSGFADALTQIGIDTTSFDAARFPMERNSQLADLLSLLHHNRNYDNNTGKTGHATLSDFSFRPIVGLSATGAYERFDIVRARAERNALAKARTRIFIVGDSTSAVYEQLRFPRMGWGQVFEQEFTANSGIKVVTGSRAGRSSRDFYNGRWFAQMESLIQPGDYVFINHGHNDQNCDSNKPVRGMADVRNLCTYPNSDKGDPQFPANQPELSFQYSLERYIEIARSKGAIPVMFTPTARIKNARGEQTTPVVHTHLIRAASGKHYLFTGDYTQTIKDVARKHQLPLIDLEARSIEFANRVGNPGWKDYWLVVDPAINPFYANNVSGSPQAPDGTHFQQRGAEAMAKLVAEEIRKQPALTALAKHVKGDR
;
A
#
# COMPACT_ATOMS: atom_id res chain seq x y z
N MET A 1 72.70 44.25 79.82
CA MET A 1 71.87 44.24 78.59
C MET A 1 71.77 42.78 78.13
N THR A 2 70.78 41.99 78.55
CA THR A 2 69.41 41.82 78.01
C THR A 2 69.30 40.52 77.17
N ARG A 3 68.58 39.53 77.75
CA ARG A 3 67.73 38.46 77.16
C ARG A 3 68.38 37.36 76.30
N VAL A 4 68.30 36.06 76.65
CA VAL A 4 67.17 35.12 76.91
C VAL A 4 66.60 34.49 75.62
N ILE A 5 66.68 33.15 75.60
CA ILE A 5 66.19 32.15 74.63
C ILE A 5 64.65 32.03 74.68
N LEU A 6 63.97 31.79 73.55
CA LEU A 6 62.75 30.98 73.53
C LEU A 6 62.43 30.35 72.15
N ARG A 7 62.11 29.05 72.17
CA ARG A 7 61.51 28.24 71.10
C ARG A 7 60.02 28.56 70.93
N LEU A 8 59.47 28.41 69.73
CA LEU A 8 58.02 28.23 69.51
C LEU A 8 57.73 27.04 68.58
N PHE A 9 56.85 26.16 69.04
CA PHE A 9 56.16 25.11 68.29
C PHE A 9 55.12 25.71 67.34
N MET A 10 54.86 25.05 66.20
CA MET A 10 53.61 25.25 65.44
C MET A 10 52.96 23.92 65.08
N ILE A 11 51.64 23.95 65.19
CA ILE A 11 50.67 22.86 65.22
C ILE A 11 50.19 22.54 63.80
N GLY A 12 49.85 21.27 63.57
CA GLY A 12 49.35 20.76 62.28
C GLY A 12 47.96 21.29 61.89
N SER A 13 47.66 21.22 60.61
CA SER A 13 46.31 21.36 60.06
C SER A 13 46.16 20.38 58.90
N VAL A 14 45.33 19.36 59.13
CA VAL A 14 44.90 18.36 58.14
C VAL A 14 43.90 19.05 57.20
N LEU A 15 44.27 19.23 55.94
CA LEU A 15 43.37 19.72 54.90
C LEU A 15 42.61 18.54 54.30
N CYS A 16 41.33 18.42 54.63
CA CYS A 16 40.43 17.43 54.06
C CYS A 16 39.99 17.91 52.66
N ALA A 17 40.55 17.33 51.60
CA ALA A 17 40.16 17.59 50.23
C ALA A 17 38.86 16.81 49.91
N VAL A 18 37.71 17.49 50.00
CA VAL A 18 36.45 16.97 49.49
C VAL A 18 36.48 17.06 47.96
N CYS A 19 36.82 15.94 47.33
CA CYS A 19 36.71 15.76 45.89
C CYS A 19 35.21 15.69 45.54
N ALA A 20 34.64 16.79 45.05
CA ALA A 20 33.30 16.80 44.50
C ALA A 20 33.32 16.10 43.13
N CYS A 21 33.22 14.77 43.14
CA CYS A 21 32.86 14.01 41.95
C CYS A 21 31.45 14.43 41.53
N SER A 22 31.36 15.34 40.56
CA SER A 22 30.12 15.62 39.84
C SER A 22 29.79 14.36 39.04
N LEU A 23 28.91 13.52 39.58
CA LEU A 23 28.29 12.43 38.84
C LEU A 23 27.43 13.06 37.74
N PHE A 24 28.01 13.29 36.56
CA PHE A 24 27.24 13.51 35.36
C PHE A 24 26.49 12.21 35.06
N SER A 25 25.25 12.09 35.53
CA SER A 25 24.33 11.07 35.02
C SER A 25 24.20 11.31 33.51
N ALA A 26 24.78 10.41 32.71
CA ALA A 26 24.63 10.44 31.26
C ALA A 26 23.13 10.48 30.94
N SER A 27 22.68 11.52 30.23
CA SER A 27 21.29 11.62 29.79
C SER A 27 20.97 10.42 28.92
N SER A 28 20.01 9.59 29.36
CA SER A 28 19.48 8.51 28.54
C SER A 28 18.87 9.09 27.26
N THR A 29 19.25 8.54 26.12
CA THR A 29 18.76 8.99 24.82
C THR A 29 18.23 7.83 24.00
N MET A 30 17.25 8.13 23.14
CA MET A 30 16.82 7.25 22.07
C MET A 30 17.22 7.87 20.73
N GLN A 31 17.67 7.01 19.83
CA GLN A 31 18.03 7.38 18.47
C GLN A 31 17.49 6.36 17.48
N GLY A 32 17.30 6.77 16.23
CA GLY A 32 16.84 5.84 15.20
C GLY A 32 16.81 6.50 13.84
N TYR A 33 16.45 5.68 12.85
CA TYR A 33 16.18 6.15 11.50
C TYR A 33 14.70 5.96 11.16
N ALA A 34 14.11 6.97 10.53
CA ALA A 34 12.83 6.87 9.85
C ALA A 34 13.06 6.62 8.36
N ILE A 35 12.76 5.41 7.88
CA ILE A 35 13.01 4.96 6.50
C ILE A 35 11.80 4.19 6.01
N GLU A 36 11.22 4.61 4.88
CA GLU A 36 10.26 3.79 4.15
C GLU A 36 11.01 2.95 3.11
N GLN A 37 11.01 3.34 1.83
CA GLN A 37 12.00 2.86 0.86
C GLN A 37 13.26 3.72 0.85
N GLN A 38 13.09 5.00 1.20
CA GLN A 38 14.13 6.01 1.32
C GLN A 38 14.02 6.69 2.67
N PRO A 39 15.10 7.35 3.15
CA PRO A 39 15.03 8.12 4.38
C PRO A 39 13.96 9.23 4.31
N LEU A 40 13.16 9.33 5.35
CA LEU A 40 12.14 10.37 5.46
C LEU A 40 12.78 11.63 6.00
N ALA A 41 13.05 12.61 5.15
CA ALA A 41 13.63 13.90 5.54
C ALA A 41 12.56 14.83 6.13
N ASN A 42 12.90 15.55 7.20
CA ASN A 42 12.02 16.53 7.88
C ASN A 42 10.68 15.94 8.36
N GLY A 43 10.62 14.63 8.56
CA GLY A 43 9.43 13.95 9.07
C GLY A 43 9.20 14.27 10.54
N LEU A 44 7.96 14.57 10.89
CA LEU A 44 7.57 14.80 12.28
C LEU A 44 7.52 13.45 13.00
N VAL A 45 8.41 13.26 13.97
CA VAL A 45 8.41 12.10 14.85
C VAL A 45 7.66 12.45 16.13
N GLN A 46 6.69 11.61 16.51
CA GLN A 46 5.96 11.70 17.77
C GLN A 46 6.20 10.43 18.58
N ILE A 47 6.47 10.60 19.88
CA ILE A 47 6.65 9.51 20.84
C ILE A 47 5.66 9.70 21.97
N ARG A 48 4.82 8.69 22.20
CA ARG A 48 3.93 8.63 23.36
C ARG A 48 4.36 7.49 24.28
N ASP A 49 4.44 7.78 25.57
CA ASP A 49 4.95 6.84 26.58
C ASP A 49 3.83 6.14 27.37
N ALA A 50 4.22 5.26 28.30
CA ALA A 50 3.30 4.49 29.12
C ALA A 50 2.41 5.33 30.05
N ASN A 51 2.79 6.57 30.35
CA ASN A 51 2.01 7.50 31.15
C ASN A 51 1.19 8.47 30.27
N GLY A 52 1.32 8.38 28.95
CA GLY A 52 0.66 9.26 27.99
C GLY A 52 1.40 10.57 27.75
N GLN A 53 2.65 10.70 28.23
CA GLN A 53 3.48 11.85 27.88
C GLN A 53 3.85 11.79 26.41
N VAL A 54 3.75 12.94 25.74
CA VAL A 54 4.08 13.07 24.32
C VAL A 54 5.30 13.95 24.18
N GLN A 55 6.28 13.48 23.41
CA GLN A 55 7.39 14.30 22.91
C GLN A 55 7.45 14.23 21.39
N THR A 56 7.99 15.27 20.77
CA THR A 56 8.17 15.35 19.32
C THR A 56 9.58 15.75 18.97
N THR A 57 10.01 15.33 17.78
CA THR A 57 11.25 15.75 17.14
C THR A 57 11.07 15.67 15.62
N THR A 58 12.09 16.05 14.86
CA THR A 58 12.08 15.92 13.40
C THR A 58 13.27 15.12 12.93
N THR A 59 13.11 14.43 11.82
CA THR A 59 14.22 13.72 11.18
C THR A 59 15.08 14.68 10.39
N ARG A 60 16.39 14.42 10.37
CA ARG A 60 17.33 15.07 9.46
C ARG A 60 17.10 14.61 8.02
N ALA A 61 17.84 15.20 7.08
CA ALA A 61 17.79 14.82 5.65
C ALA A 61 18.11 13.34 5.38
N ASP A 62 18.86 12.69 6.25
CA ASP A 62 19.21 11.26 6.18
C ASP A 62 18.23 10.36 6.95
N GLY A 63 17.10 10.89 7.41
CA GLY A 63 16.08 10.17 8.18
C GLY A 63 16.44 9.92 9.65
N PHE A 64 17.64 10.29 10.09
CA PHE A 64 18.07 10.12 11.48
C PHE A 64 17.34 11.09 12.40
N TYR A 65 17.04 10.64 13.62
CA TYR A 65 16.58 11.50 14.70
C TYR A 65 17.12 11.02 16.05
N ARG A 66 17.13 11.92 17.03
CA ARG A 66 17.52 11.65 18.42
C ARG A 66 16.66 12.46 19.37
N ILE A 67 16.36 11.88 20.53
CA ILE A 67 15.55 12.51 21.58
C ILE A 67 15.99 12.05 22.98
N SER A 68 15.78 12.90 23.99
CA SER A 68 16.01 12.53 25.39
C SER A 68 14.93 11.56 25.87
N THR A 69 15.32 10.51 26.58
CA THR A 69 14.41 9.56 27.23
C THR A 69 14.36 9.74 28.75
N THR A 70 15.02 10.76 29.30
CA THR A 70 15.16 10.97 30.75
C THR A 70 13.82 11.02 31.50
N HIS A 71 12.74 11.46 30.86
CA HIS A 71 11.40 11.56 31.46
C HIS A 71 10.37 10.61 30.85
N LEU A 72 10.79 9.70 29.97
CA LEU A 72 9.88 8.77 29.30
C LEU A 72 9.82 7.44 30.02
N THR A 73 8.63 6.84 30.06
CA THR A 73 8.40 5.51 30.63
C THR A 73 7.99 4.54 29.53
N ALA A 74 8.73 3.43 29.39
CA ALA A 74 8.37 2.37 28.44
C ALA A 74 7.08 1.63 28.87
N PRO A 75 6.30 1.06 27.93
CA PRO A 75 6.52 1.03 26.49
C PRO A 75 6.32 2.39 25.80
N LEU A 76 7.02 2.59 24.69
CA LEU A 76 6.88 3.77 23.83
C LEU A 76 6.15 3.39 22.54
N LEU A 77 5.16 4.17 22.14
CA LEU A 77 4.58 4.18 20.80
C LEU A 77 5.18 5.35 20.02
N LEU A 78 5.87 5.04 18.94
CA LEU A 78 6.50 6.01 18.05
C LEU A 78 5.72 6.10 16.75
N SER A 79 5.73 7.26 16.12
CA SER A 79 5.22 7.45 14.76
C SER A 79 6.00 8.52 14.02
N VAL A 80 5.98 8.45 12.69
CA VAL A 80 6.52 9.48 11.80
C VAL A 80 5.51 9.83 10.69
N SER A 81 5.38 11.12 10.39
CA SER A 81 4.69 11.63 9.21
C SER A 81 5.69 12.40 8.34
N ALA A 82 5.87 11.99 7.08
CA ALA A 82 6.94 12.53 6.23
C ALA A 82 6.80 14.02 5.91
N GLN A 83 5.58 14.53 5.82
CA GLN A 83 5.25 15.95 5.65
C GLN A 83 3.87 16.18 6.25
N GLY A 84 3.81 16.61 7.51
CA GLY A 84 2.55 16.82 8.22
C GLY A 84 2.57 16.33 9.66
N ASN A 85 1.38 16.04 10.18
CA ASN A 85 1.15 15.49 11.51
C ASN A 85 0.44 14.12 11.44
N ALA A 86 0.25 13.47 12.59
CA ALA A 86 -0.37 12.15 12.67
C ALA A 86 -1.86 12.13 12.26
N GLU A 87 -2.58 13.25 12.38
CA GLU A 87 -3.97 13.35 11.93
C GLU A 87 -4.09 13.34 10.40
N ASP A 88 -3.09 13.86 9.68
CA ASP A 88 -3.06 13.84 8.21
C ASP A 88 -3.04 12.40 7.65
N CYS A 89 -2.55 11.46 8.46
CA CYS A 89 -2.52 10.04 8.15
C CYS A 89 -3.85 9.33 8.42
N HIS A 90 -4.84 9.99 9.03
CA HIS A 90 -6.03 9.34 9.58
C HIS A 90 -7.05 8.95 8.51
N ARG A 91 -7.16 9.72 7.44
CA ARG A 91 -8.22 9.58 6.42
C ARG A 91 -7.67 9.26 5.05
N ASN A 92 -8.49 8.62 4.22
CA ASN A 92 -8.15 8.22 2.85
C ASN A 92 -8.93 9.00 1.76
N ASP A 93 -9.65 10.07 2.11
CA ASP A 93 -10.32 10.99 1.16
C ASP A 93 -9.40 12.08 0.60
N GLN A 94 -8.19 12.20 1.15
CA GLN A 94 -7.13 13.09 0.70
C GLN A 94 -5.84 12.28 0.51
N LEU A 95 -4.91 12.83 -0.27
CA LEU A 95 -3.60 12.21 -0.44
C LEU A 95 -2.86 12.18 0.89
N ARG A 96 -2.65 10.96 1.42
CA ARG A 96 -1.90 10.79 2.67
C ARG A 96 -0.41 11.11 2.47
N PRO A 97 0.29 11.57 3.52
CA PRO A 97 1.75 11.49 3.57
C PRO A 97 2.20 10.04 3.83
N ILE A 98 3.50 9.78 3.79
CA ILE A 98 4.05 8.51 4.29
C ILE A 98 3.93 8.53 5.81
N CYS A 99 3.32 7.48 6.36
CA CYS A 99 3.02 7.37 7.78
C CYS A 99 3.43 5.99 8.29
N LEU A 100 4.29 5.96 9.30
CA LEU A 100 4.81 4.73 9.90
C LEU A 100 4.74 4.82 11.43
N ALA A 101 4.63 3.67 12.08
CA ALA A 101 4.63 3.53 13.53
C ALA A 101 5.70 2.52 13.97
N SER A 102 6.05 2.56 15.25
CA SER A 102 7.00 1.64 15.87
C SER A 102 6.70 1.53 17.37
N VAL A 103 7.12 0.44 17.99
CA VAL A 103 6.94 0.19 19.42
C VAL A 103 8.30 -0.14 20.04
N VAL A 104 8.62 0.48 21.16
CA VAL A 104 9.82 0.17 21.96
C VAL A 104 9.39 -0.24 23.36
N MET A 105 9.52 -1.53 23.69
CA MET A 105 9.02 -2.09 24.94
C MET A 105 9.89 -1.78 26.17
N LYS A 106 11.18 -1.45 25.98
CA LYS A 106 12.14 -1.25 27.06
C LYS A 106 13.13 -0.13 26.71
N LEU A 107 13.46 0.69 27.71
CA LEU A 107 14.50 1.72 27.62
C LEU A 107 15.82 1.19 28.19
N GLU A 108 16.90 1.50 27.50
CA GLU A 108 18.29 1.22 27.88
C GLU A 108 19.12 2.51 27.81
N GLN A 109 20.38 2.47 28.26
CA GLN A 109 21.27 3.62 28.25
C GLN A 109 21.43 4.22 26.85
N THR A 110 21.54 3.36 25.83
CA THR A 110 21.38 3.71 24.42
C THR A 110 20.20 2.92 23.88
N THR A 111 19.08 3.60 23.62
CA THR A 111 17.89 2.97 23.05
C THR A 111 17.83 3.21 21.55
N TYR A 112 17.60 2.16 20.76
CA TYR A 112 17.25 2.31 19.35
C TYR A 112 15.71 2.34 19.20
N GLY A 113 15.23 3.24 18.35
CA GLY A 113 13.81 3.38 18.00
C GLY A 113 13.64 3.62 16.51
N ASN A 114 13.97 2.66 15.65
CA ASN A 114 13.74 2.82 14.23
C ASN A 114 12.24 2.88 13.90
N ILE A 115 11.90 3.61 12.83
CA ILE A 115 10.54 3.69 12.30
C ILE A 115 10.59 3.33 10.82
N ASN A 116 10.09 2.16 10.46
CA ASN A 116 10.20 1.61 9.11
C ASN A 116 9.00 0.69 8.77
N PRO A 117 8.87 0.21 7.52
CA PRO A 117 7.78 -0.69 7.13
C PRO A 117 7.60 -1.94 8.01
N LEU A 118 8.69 -2.53 8.52
CA LEU A 118 8.61 -3.70 9.40
C LEU A 118 8.08 -3.32 10.79
N THR A 119 8.53 -2.18 11.34
CA THR A 119 8.01 -1.70 12.63
C THR A 119 6.56 -1.25 12.54
N ASP A 120 6.15 -0.64 11.42
CA ASP A 120 4.76 -0.25 11.20
C ASP A 120 3.86 -1.47 11.11
N ARG A 121 4.38 -2.56 10.54
CA ARG A 121 3.66 -3.84 10.50
C ARG A 121 3.47 -4.43 11.90
N VAL A 122 4.51 -4.45 12.73
CA VAL A 122 4.40 -4.89 14.14
C VAL A 122 3.42 -4.01 14.92
N ALA A 123 3.55 -2.68 14.81
CA ALA A 123 2.64 -1.74 15.45
C ALA A 123 1.19 -1.92 14.96
N SER A 124 1.01 -2.24 13.68
CA SER A 124 -0.30 -2.53 13.09
C SER A 124 -0.93 -3.80 13.66
N ASP A 125 -0.15 -4.88 13.82
CA ASP A 125 -0.67 -6.13 14.39
C ASP A 125 -1.08 -5.94 15.84
N ILE A 126 -0.26 -5.25 16.64
CA ILE A 126 -0.60 -4.87 18.00
C ILE A 126 -1.88 -4.04 18.02
N ALA A 127 -1.96 -2.99 17.19
CA ALA A 127 -3.12 -2.10 17.17
C ALA A 127 -4.43 -2.86 16.88
N VAL A 128 -4.42 -3.77 15.91
CA VAL A 128 -5.61 -4.56 15.58
C VAL A 128 -5.96 -5.55 16.68
N THR A 129 -4.98 -6.20 17.30
CA THR A 129 -5.23 -7.07 18.47
C THR A 129 -5.82 -6.28 19.65
N LEU A 130 -5.48 -5.00 19.80
CA LEU A 130 -6.07 -4.09 20.79
C LEU A 130 -7.45 -3.52 20.38
N GLY A 131 -8.00 -3.94 19.23
CA GLY A 131 -9.33 -3.55 18.77
C GLY A 131 -9.37 -2.26 17.94
N HIS A 132 -8.22 -1.78 17.46
CA HIS A 132 -8.17 -0.65 16.53
C HIS A 132 -8.32 -1.11 15.08
N ILE A 133 -8.78 -0.20 14.22
CA ILE A 133 -8.86 -0.40 12.77
C ILE A 133 -7.46 -0.58 12.15
N GLY A 134 -6.47 0.08 12.73
CA GLY A 134 -5.07 0.05 12.30
C GLY A 134 -4.20 0.94 13.17
N PRO A 135 -2.88 1.02 12.88
CA PRO A 135 -1.92 1.70 13.73
C PRO A 135 -2.18 3.20 13.83
N GLN A 136 -2.72 3.85 12.79
CA GLN A 136 -2.95 5.29 12.86
C GLN A 136 -4.03 5.67 13.87
N GLN A 137 -5.09 4.86 14.00
CA GLN A 137 -6.11 5.11 15.01
C GLN A 137 -5.50 5.04 16.41
N TRP A 138 -4.60 4.08 16.64
CA TRP A 138 -3.89 3.94 17.91
C TRP A 138 -2.91 5.10 18.15
N VAL A 139 -2.15 5.52 17.14
CA VAL A 139 -1.24 6.67 17.22
C VAL A 139 -1.98 7.96 17.59
N ASN A 140 -3.20 8.18 17.08
CA ASN A 140 -3.96 9.40 17.37
C ASN A 140 -4.66 9.39 18.74
N GLN A 141 -4.71 8.24 19.43
CA GLN A 141 -5.29 8.18 20.77
C GLN A 141 -4.49 8.99 21.79
N GLN A 142 -5.19 9.51 22.79
CA GLN A 142 -4.60 10.19 23.93
C GLN A 142 -4.44 9.23 25.11
N GLY A 143 -3.56 9.57 26.04
CA GLY A 143 -3.35 8.82 27.27
C GLY A 143 -2.29 7.73 27.19
N ALA A 144 -2.24 6.92 28.26
CA ALA A 144 -1.24 5.90 28.50
C ALA A 144 -1.13 4.86 27.37
N VAL A 145 0.11 4.48 27.04
CA VAL A 145 0.40 3.34 26.16
C VAL A 145 0.53 2.08 27.01
N SER A 146 -0.38 1.12 26.80
CA SER A 146 -0.31 -0.21 27.41
C SER A 146 -0.26 -1.27 26.34
N ILE A 147 0.75 -2.15 26.40
CA ILE A 147 0.99 -3.21 25.42
C ILE A 147 1.26 -4.50 26.18
N PRO A 148 0.32 -5.47 26.19
CA PRO A 148 0.57 -6.77 26.77
C PRO A 148 1.78 -7.44 26.09
N ALA A 149 2.69 -8.00 26.88
CA ALA A 149 3.92 -8.62 26.35
C ALA A 149 3.61 -9.75 25.35
N SER A 150 2.55 -10.52 25.57
CA SER A 150 2.10 -11.58 24.65
C SER A 150 1.64 -11.03 23.30
N VAL A 151 0.97 -9.87 23.27
CA VAL A 151 0.51 -9.23 22.03
C VAL A 151 1.71 -8.72 21.22
N HIS A 152 2.68 -8.09 21.88
CA HIS A 152 3.92 -7.67 21.24
C HIS A 152 4.72 -8.88 20.68
N GLN A 153 4.85 -9.93 21.49
CA GLN A 153 5.55 -11.15 21.10
C GLN A 153 4.91 -11.83 19.87
N GLN A 154 3.57 -11.96 19.86
CA GLN A 154 2.84 -12.51 18.72
C GLN A 154 3.05 -11.69 17.44
N ALA A 155 3.07 -10.35 17.56
CA ALA A 155 3.32 -9.47 16.41
C ALA A 155 4.75 -9.63 15.85
N LEU A 156 5.75 -9.85 16.72
CA LEU A 156 7.12 -10.16 16.29
C LEU A 156 7.22 -11.53 15.61
N GLU A 157 6.59 -12.57 16.17
CA GLU A 157 6.55 -13.91 15.58
C GLU A 157 5.90 -13.92 14.18
N ASN A 158 4.84 -13.14 14.02
CA ASN A 158 4.19 -12.91 12.74
C ASN A 158 5.14 -12.26 11.73
N LEU A 159 5.86 -11.20 12.13
CA LEU A 159 6.87 -10.56 11.28
C LEU A 159 7.97 -11.55 10.88
N HIS A 160 8.50 -12.31 11.84
CA HIS A 160 9.55 -13.31 11.59
C HIS A 160 9.08 -14.39 10.62
N SER A 161 7.82 -14.83 10.71
CA SER A 161 7.25 -15.82 9.79
C SER A 161 7.30 -15.37 8.32
N GLY A 162 7.20 -14.06 8.06
CA GLY A 162 7.32 -13.48 6.72
C GLY A 162 8.74 -13.14 6.29
N PHE A 163 9.65 -12.84 7.23
CA PHE A 163 10.94 -12.21 6.92
C PHE A 163 12.19 -13.00 7.35
N ALA A 164 12.07 -14.08 8.12
CA ALA A 164 13.22 -14.81 8.66
C ALA A 164 14.20 -15.28 7.58
N ASP A 165 13.70 -15.83 6.48
CA ASP A 165 14.52 -16.29 5.36
C ASP A 165 15.31 -15.13 4.73
N ALA A 166 14.65 -13.99 4.48
CA ALA A 166 15.27 -12.80 3.91
C ALA A 166 16.30 -12.18 4.85
N LEU A 167 16.00 -12.08 6.15
CA LEU A 167 16.91 -11.57 7.18
C LEU A 167 18.16 -12.43 7.29
N THR A 168 17.99 -13.76 7.31
CA THR A 168 19.11 -14.71 7.33
C THR A 168 20.00 -14.58 6.08
N GLN A 169 19.39 -14.44 4.90
CA GLN A 169 20.12 -14.28 3.63
C GLN A 169 20.91 -12.97 3.56
N ILE A 170 20.54 -11.96 4.33
CA ILE A 170 21.32 -10.73 4.47
C ILE A 170 22.20 -10.72 5.72
N GLY A 171 22.39 -11.86 6.39
CA GLY A 171 23.33 -11.99 7.52
C GLY A 171 22.82 -11.42 8.85
N ILE A 172 21.51 -11.22 9.00
CA ILE A 172 20.89 -10.79 10.26
C ILE A 172 20.38 -12.03 11.02
N ASP A 173 20.84 -12.20 12.26
CA ASP A 173 20.32 -13.21 13.18
C ASP A 173 18.86 -12.91 13.55
N THR A 174 17.97 -13.84 13.22
CA THR A 174 16.53 -13.70 13.43
C THR A 174 16.09 -14.00 14.85
N THR A 175 16.91 -14.72 15.65
CA THR A 175 16.54 -15.25 16.98
C THR A 175 16.21 -14.14 17.98
N SER A 176 16.82 -12.97 17.80
CA SER A 176 16.61 -11.78 18.65
C SER A 176 16.27 -10.52 17.86
N PHE A 177 15.90 -10.67 16.58
CA PHE A 177 15.69 -9.53 15.70
C PHE A 177 14.42 -8.76 16.07
N ASP A 178 14.59 -7.49 16.44
CA ASP A 178 13.53 -6.51 16.58
C ASP A 178 13.88 -5.31 15.69
N ALA A 179 13.07 -5.07 14.65
CA ALA A 179 13.30 -4.00 13.68
C ALA A 179 13.32 -2.60 14.33
N ALA A 180 12.60 -2.40 15.45
CA ALA A 180 12.57 -1.14 16.17
C ALA A 180 13.89 -0.89 16.90
N ARG A 181 14.52 -1.96 17.39
CA ARG A 181 15.73 -1.89 18.23
C ARG A 181 17.02 -2.29 17.53
N PHE A 182 16.95 -2.79 16.31
CA PHE A 182 18.12 -3.21 15.55
C PHE A 182 19.06 -2.02 15.30
N PRO A 183 20.36 -2.11 15.65
CA PRO A 183 21.32 -1.06 15.36
C PRO A 183 21.45 -0.86 13.85
N MET A 184 20.86 0.21 13.33
CA MET A 184 20.72 0.43 11.89
C MET A 184 21.53 1.64 11.46
N GLU A 185 22.23 1.50 10.34
CA GLU A 185 22.83 2.59 9.59
C GLU A 185 22.07 2.79 8.27
N ARG A 186 22.19 3.98 7.68
CA ARG A 186 21.51 4.36 6.43
C ARG A 186 21.72 3.36 5.29
N ASN A 187 22.94 2.82 5.15
CA ASN A 187 23.31 1.92 4.06
C ASN A 187 23.48 0.47 4.53
N SER A 188 22.82 0.11 5.64
CA SER A 188 22.86 -1.24 6.18
C SER A 188 22.14 -2.24 5.27
N GLN A 189 22.40 -3.52 5.49
CA GLN A 189 21.70 -4.62 4.82
C GLN A 189 20.17 -4.56 5.05
N LEU A 190 19.75 -4.10 6.23
CA LEU A 190 18.33 -3.89 6.52
C LEU A 190 17.75 -2.74 5.68
N ALA A 191 18.50 -1.65 5.46
CA ALA A 191 18.06 -0.56 4.59
C ALA A 191 17.91 -1.01 3.11
N ASP A 192 18.80 -1.87 2.58
CA ASP A 192 18.60 -2.48 1.25
C ASP A 192 17.35 -3.36 1.21
N LEU A 193 17.10 -4.16 2.25
CA LEU A 193 15.86 -4.94 2.36
C LEU A 193 14.62 -4.03 2.33
N LEU A 194 14.60 -2.96 3.13
CA LEU A 194 13.50 -2.00 3.18
C LEU A 194 13.26 -1.33 1.81
N SER A 195 14.32 -1.04 1.05
CA SER A 195 14.22 -0.46 -0.29
C SER A 195 13.53 -1.36 -1.33
N LEU A 196 13.35 -2.65 -1.00
CA LEU A 196 12.68 -3.64 -1.84
C LEU A 196 11.22 -3.87 -1.43
N LEU A 197 10.74 -3.17 -0.40
CA LEU A 197 9.39 -3.29 0.13
C LEU A 197 8.53 -2.12 -0.29
N HIS A 198 7.32 -2.45 -0.72
CA HIS A 198 6.23 -1.51 -0.93
C HIS A 198 5.40 -1.48 0.36
N HIS A 199 5.34 -0.32 1.01
CA HIS A 199 4.56 -0.09 2.22
C HIS A 199 3.31 0.71 1.92
N ASN A 200 2.21 0.33 2.56
CA ASN A 200 1.04 1.18 2.63
C ASN A 200 0.25 0.86 3.91
N ARG A 201 -0.76 1.66 4.21
CA ARG A 201 -1.82 1.30 5.14
C ARG A 201 -3.13 1.22 4.40
N ASN A 202 -3.92 0.19 4.65
CA ASN A 202 -5.23 0.05 4.02
C ASN A 202 -6.21 1.11 4.55
N TYR A 203 -7.51 0.93 4.32
CA TYR A 203 -8.55 1.73 4.93
C TYR A 203 -9.71 0.82 5.35
N ASP A 204 -10.49 1.29 6.33
CA ASP A 204 -11.76 0.68 6.68
C ASP A 204 -12.86 1.16 5.75
N ASN A 205 -13.56 0.22 5.11
CA ASN A 205 -14.58 0.51 4.11
C ASN A 205 -15.79 1.28 4.68
N ASN A 206 -15.96 1.27 6.00
CA ASN A 206 -17.15 1.82 6.65
C ASN A 206 -16.93 3.26 7.12
N THR A 207 -15.72 3.57 7.58
CA THR A 207 -15.36 4.88 8.12
C THR A 207 -14.45 5.68 7.18
N GLY A 208 -13.79 5.03 6.23
CA GLY A 208 -12.74 5.61 5.39
C GLY A 208 -11.45 5.96 6.13
N LYS A 209 -11.34 5.54 7.39
CA LYS A 209 -10.15 5.73 8.21
C LYS A 209 -9.06 4.78 7.78
N THR A 210 -7.81 5.20 7.92
CA THR A 210 -6.64 4.38 7.65
C THR A 210 -6.65 3.11 8.51
N GLY A 211 -6.49 1.97 7.85
CA GLY A 211 -6.48 0.64 8.44
C GLY A 211 -5.08 0.06 8.60
N HIS A 212 -5.05 -1.27 8.68
CA HIS A 212 -3.83 -2.04 8.96
C HIS A 212 -2.75 -1.83 7.89
N ALA A 213 -1.49 -1.98 8.29
CA ALA A 213 -0.34 -1.89 7.41
C ALA A 213 -0.27 -3.10 6.47
N THR A 214 0.04 -2.82 5.21
CA THR A 214 0.21 -3.79 4.13
C THR A 214 1.64 -3.73 3.63
N LEU A 215 2.26 -4.89 3.39
CA LEU A 215 3.58 -4.99 2.77
C LEU A 215 3.49 -5.84 1.51
N SER A 216 4.13 -5.38 0.45
CA SER A 216 4.36 -6.17 -0.76
C SER A 216 5.82 -6.13 -1.17
N ASP A 217 6.27 -7.14 -1.92
CA ASP A 217 7.59 -7.11 -2.54
C ASP A 217 7.65 -6.05 -3.65
N PHE A 218 8.84 -5.83 -4.20
CA PHE A 218 9.10 -4.85 -5.27
C PHE A 218 8.18 -5.00 -6.50
N SER A 219 7.69 -6.21 -6.78
CA SER A 219 6.74 -6.50 -7.87
C SER A 219 5.29 -6.46 -7.42
N PHE A 220 5.01 -5.82 -6.28
CA PHE A 220 3.69 -5.66 -5.71
C PHE A 220 3.02 -6.99 -5.31
N ARG A 221 3.76 -8.10 -5.18
CA ARG A 221 3.24 -9.37 -4.64
C ARG A 221 3.01 -9.21 -3.13
N PRO A 222 1.81 -9.51 -2.61
CA PRO A 222 1.53 -9.37 -1.18
C PRO A 222 2.46 -10.23 -0.33
N ILE A 223 3.13 -9.62 0.66
CA ILE A 223 3.80 -10.34 1.75
C ILE A 223 2.79 -10.48 2.89
N VAL A 224 2.11 -9.37 3.18
CA VAL A 224 0.96 -9.36 4.09
C VAL A 224 -0.14 -8.50 3.50
N GLY A 225 -1.29 -9.14 3.32
CA GLY A 225 -2.38 -8.68 2.46
C GLY A 225 -3.22 -7.55 3.03
N LEU A 226 -4.35 -7.31 2.37
CA LEU A 226 -5.30 -6.22 2.65
C LEU A 226 -6.23 -6.47 3.83
N SER A 227 -6.00 -7.53 4.61
CA SER A 227 -6.69 -7.80 5.85
C SER A 227 -5.69 -7.94 6.99
N ALA A 228 -6.13 -7.58 8.19
CA ALA A 228 -5.35 -7.83 9.41
C ALA A 228 -5.29 -9.32 9.78
N THR A 229 -6.10 -10.14 9.13
CA THR A 229 -6.10 -11.60 9.24
C THR A 229 -5.50 -12.21 7.96
N GLY A 230 -4.74 -13.29 8.12
CA GLY A 230 -4.07 -13.98 7.02
C GLY A 230 -2.64 -14.35 7.38
N ALA A 231 -2.09 -15.36 6.71
CA ALA A 231 -0.69 -15.71 6.86
C ALA A 231 0.20 -14.67 6.18
N TYR A 232 1.40 -14.50 6.71
CA TYR A 232 2.47 -13.85 5.95
C TYR A 232 2.91 -14.80 4.85
N GLU A 233 3.00 -14.29 3.63
CA GLU A 233 3.85 -14.90 2.62
C GLU A 233 5.29 -14.57 2.94
N ARG A 234 6.18 -15.51 2.61
CA ARG A 234 7.60 -15.30 2.81
C ARG A 234 8.12 -14.28 1.80
N PHE A 235 8.81 -13.26 2.30
CA PHE A 235 9.50 -12.30 1.46
C PHE A 235 10.71 -12.96 0.79
N ASP A 236 10.68 -13.04 -0.53
CA ASP A 236 11.79 -13.55 -1.34
C ASP A 236 12.67 -12.39 -1.80
N ILE A 237 13.74 -12.13 -1.04
CA ILE A 237 14.66 -11.02 -1.32
C ILE A 237 15.47 -11.24 -2.60
N VAL A 238 15.78 -12.50 -2.96
CA VAL A 238 16.52 -12.82 -4.20
C VAL A 238 15.66 -12.46 -5.40
N ARG A 239 14.39 -12.86 -5.41
CA ARG A 239 13.42 -12.47 -6.43
C ARG A 239 13.22 -10.97 -6.45
N ALA A 240 13.01 -10.32 -5.31
CA ALA A 240 12.81 -8.87 -5.27
C ALA A 240 13.99 -8.08 -5.86
N ARG A 241 15.25 -8.49 -5.56
CA ARG A 241 16.45 -7.92 -6.18
C ARG A 241 16.52 -8.19 -7.68
N ALA A 242 16.17 -9.40 -8.12
CA ALA A 242 16.13 -9.75 -9.53
C ALA A 242 15.10 -8.89 -10.30
N GLU A 243 13.91 -8.68 -9.73
CA GLU A 243 12.86 -7.85 -10.31
C GLU A 243 13.26 -6.37 -10.36
N ARG A 244 13.89 -5.85 -9.29
CA ARG A 244 14.48 -4.49 -9.27
C ARG A 244 15.52 -4.32 -10.37
N ASN A 245 16.41 -5.30 -10.52
CA ASN A 245 17.45 -5.28 -11.55
C ASN A 245 16.86 -5.41 -12.97
N ALA A 246 15.82 -6.22 -13.14
CA ALA A 246 15.12 -6.36 -14.42
C ALA A 246 14.43 -5.05 -14.81
N LEU A 247 13.76 -4.38 -13.85
CA LEU A 247 13.16 -3.07 -14.08
C LEU A 247 14.20 -2.01 -14.46
N ALA A 248 15.33 -1.97 -13.76
CA ALA A 248 16.41 -1.03 -14.04
C ALA A 248 17.07 -1.23 -15.42
N LYS A 249 17.06 -2.47 -15.94
CA LYS A 249 17.59 -2.83 -17.26
C LYS A 249 16.56 -2.78 -18.38
N ALA A 250 15.27 -2.62 -18.06
CA ALA A 250 14.20 -2.59 -19.04
C ALA A 250 14.36 -1.38 -19.96
N ARG A 251 14.19 -1.59 -21.26
CA ARG A 251 14.16 -0.51 -22.25
C ARG A 251 12.86 0.27 -22.16
N THR A 252 11.77 -0.42 -21.86
CA THR A 252 10.43 0.16 -21.75
C THR A 252 9.70 -0.52 -20.62
N ARG A 253 9.10 0.27 -19.73
CA ARG A 253 8.29 -0.24 -18.62
C ARG A 253 6.82 0.05 -18.85
N ILE A 254 5.98 -0.83 -18.33
CA ILE A 254 4.53 -0.68 -18.34
C ILE A 254 4.05 -0.70 -16.89
N PHE A 255 3.52 0.40 -16.41
CA PHE A 255 2.91 0.51 -15.08
C PHE A 255 1.41 0.36 -15.20
N ILE A 256 0.85 -0.66 -14.57
CA ILE A 256 -0.60 -0.90 -14.55
C ILE A 256 -1.16 -0.32 -13.25
N VAL A 257 -2.01 0.69 -13.38
CA VAL A 257 -2.81 1.27 -12.30
C VAL A 257 -4.25 0.82 -12.47
N GLY A 258 -4.84 0.27 -11.41
CA GLY A 258 -6.15 -0.33 -11.54
C GLY A 258 -6.65 -1.01 -10.28
N ASP A 259 -7.71 -1.78 -10.46
CA ASP A 259 -8.46 -2.43 -9.40
C ASP A 259 -8.14 -3.93 -9.26
N SER A 260 -9.07 -4.70 -8.69
CA SER A 260 -8.91 -6.14 -8.44
C SER A 260 -8.73 -6.97 -9.70
N THR A 261 -9.26 -6.54 -10.84
CA THR A 261 -9.27 -7.37 -12.06
C THR A 261 -7.90 -7.43 -12.75
N SER A 262 -7.03 -6.45 -12.48
CA SER A 262 -5.63 -6.42 -12.91
C SER A 262 -4.62 -6.69 -11.79
N ALA A 263 -5.06 -6.81 -10.53
CA ALA A 263 -4.18 -6.91 -9.36
C ALA A 263 -3.36 -8.21 -9.28
N VAL A 264 -2.25 -8.13 -8.53
CA VAL A 264 -1.47 -9.28 -8.07
C VAL A 264 -2.08 -9.82 -6.78
N TYR A 265 -2.33 -11.13 -6.72
CA TYR A 265 -2.97 -11.79 -5.57
C TYR A 265 -2.01 -12.66 -4.75
N GLU A 266 -2.35 -12.83 -3.48
CA GLU A 266 -1.69 -13.74 -2.55
C GLU A 266 -1.83 -15.23 -2.96
N GLN A 267 -0.81 -16.03 -2.69
CA GLN A 267 -0.78 -17.49 -2.88
C GLN A 267 -1.94 -18.19 -2.16
N LEU A 268 -2.35 -17.69 -1.00
CA LEU A 268 -3.48 -18.22 -0.23
C LEU A 268 -4.77 -18.27 -1.06
N ARG A 269 -4.95 -17.34 -2.02
CA ARG A 269 -6.11 -17.27 -2.90
C ARG A 269 -5.89 -17.89 -4.27
N PHE A 270 -4.78 -18.59 -4.51
CA PHE A 270 -4.57 -19.30 -5.77
C PHE A 270 -5.78 -20.22 -6.07
N PRO A 271 -6.34 -20.26 -7.29
CA PRO A 271 -5.86 -19.69 -8.55
C PRO A 271 -6.41 -18.29 -8.88
N ARG A 272 -6.97 -17.53 -7.93
CA ARG A 272 -7.39 -16.15 -8.19
C ARG A 272 -6.23 -15.31 -8.71
N MET A 273 -6.45 -14.62 -9.82
CA MET A 273 -5.39 -13.89 -10.51
C MET A 273 -5.97 -12.69 -11.25
N GLY A 274 -5.27 -11.56 -11.25
CA GLY A 274 -5.59 -10.43 -12.13
C GLY A 274 -4.83 -10.55 -13.44
N TRP A 275 -5.38 -10.00 -14.52
CA TRP A 275 -4.75 -10.10 -15.85
C TRP A 275 -3.36 -9.43 -15.89
N GLY A 276 -3.18 -8.34 -15.13
CA GLY A 276 -1.89 -7.65 -15.00
C GLY A 276 -0.79 -8.51 -14.37
N GLN A 277 -1.13 -9.50 -13.55
CA GLN A 277 -0.16 -10.41 -12.92
C GLN A 277 0.56 -11.31 -13.95
N VAL A 278 -0.09 -11.60 -15.08
CA VAL A 278 0.44 -12.48 -16.15
C VAL A 278 0.77 -11.73 -17.43
N PHE A 279 0.41 -10.45 -17.53
CA PHE A 279 0.51 -9.69 -18.76
C PHE A 279 1.93 -9.58 -19.36
N GLU A 280 2.98 -9.58 -18.52
CA GLU A 280 4.38 -9.59 -19.01
C GLU A 280 4.67 -10.79 -19.93
N GLN A 281 3.95 -11.90 -19.74
CA GLN A 281 4.11 -13.11 -20.52
C GLN A 281 3.61 -12.94 -21.97
N GLU A 282 2.88 -11.88 -22.30
CA GLU A 282 2.44 -11.60 -23.67
C GLU A 282 3.55 -10.98 -24.53
N PHE A 283 4.70 -10.63 -23.95
CA PHE A 283 5.84 -10.07 -24.67
C PHE A 283 6.92 -11.12 -24.96
N THR A 284 7.63 -10.94 -26.06
CA THR A 284 8.78 -11.79 -26.41
C THR A 284 9.90 -11.67 -25.37
N ALA A 285 10.61 -12.76 -25.08
CA ALA A 285 11.57 -12.84 -23.97
C ALA A 285 12.71 -11.80 -24.02
N ASN A 286 13.09 -11.36 -25.22
CA ASN A 286 14.16 -10.37 -25.44
C ASN A 286 13.62 -8.98 -25.81
N SER A 287 12.33 -8.71 -25.54
CA SER A 287 11.70 -7.43 -25.87
C SER A 287 12.29 -6.24 -25.09
N GLY A 288 12.89 -6.48 -23.93
CA GLY A 288 13.29 -5.43 -22.99
C GLY A 288 12.10 -4.75 -22.31
N ILE A 289 10.91 -5.37 -22.36
CA ILE A 289 9.70 -4.92 -21.66
C ILE A 289 9.69 -5.47 -20.24
N LYS A 290 9.35 -4.61 -19.27
CA LYS A 290 9.03 -5.02 -17.91
C LYS A 290 7.67 -4.47 -17.50
N VAL A 291 6.83 -5.30 -16.89
CA VAL A 291 5.51 -4.89 -16.40
C VAL A 291 5.57 -4.75 -14.87
N VAL A 292 5.05 -3.63 -14.38
CA VAL A 292 4.87 -3.35 -12.95
C VAL A 292 3.37 -3.23 -12.68
N THR A 293 2.82 -4.24 -12.04
CA THR A 293 1.38 -4.32 -11.77
C THR A 293 1.08 -3.82 -10.36
N GLY A 294 0.93 -2.50 -10.25
CA GLY A 294 0.60 -1.86 -8.98
C GLY A 294 -0.89 -1.84 -8.65
N SER A 295 -1.74 -2.41 -9.51
CA SER A 295 -3.18 -2.55 -9.28
C SER A 295 -3.52 -3.20 -7.93
N ARG A 296 -4.63 -2.77 -7.32
CA ARG A 296 -5.02 -3.21 -5.97
C ARG A 296 -6.48 -3.55 -5.86
N ALA A 297 -6.76 -4.68 -5.22
CA ALA A 297 -8.12 -5.18 -5.06
C ALA A 297 -8.98 -4.24 -4.21
N GLY A 298 -10.19 -3.94 -4.69
CA GLY A 298 -11.16 -3.11 -3.98
C GLY A 298 -10.94 -1.59 -4.09
N ARG A 299 -9.95 -1.14 -4.88
CA ARG A 299 -9.63 0.29 -5.04
C ARG A 299 -10.39 0.90 -6.22
N SER A 300 -10.92 2.10 -6.03
CA SER A 300 -11.37 2.99 -7.10
C SER A 300 -10.22 3.84 -7.65
N SER A 301 -10.49 4.63 -8.68
CA SER A 301 -9.51 5.60 -9.19
C SER A 301 -9.10 6.63 -8.14
N ARG A 302 -9.97 6.98 -7.18
CA ARG A 302 -9.69 8.02 -6.19
C ARG A 302 -8.95 7.50 -4.97
N ASP A 303 -9.41 6.39 -4.39
CA ASP A 303 -8.81 5.84 -3.18
C ASP A 303 -7.43 5.20 -3.46
N PHE A 304 -7.17 4.77 -4.70
CA PHE A 304 -5.87 4.27 -5.14
C PHE A 304 -4.83 5.39 -5.07
N TYR A 305 -5.17 6.57 -5.58
CA TYR A 305 -4.32 7.75 -5.54
C TYR A 305 -4.16 8.27 -4.11
N ASN A 306 -5.27 8.54 -3.42
CA ASN A 306 -5.25 9.12 -2.08
C ASN A 306 -4.57 8.20 -1.06
N GLY A 307 -4.74 6.90 -1.25
CA GLY A 307 -4.07 5.87 -0.49
C GLY A 307 -2.58 5.73 -0.78
N ARG A 308 -1.99 6.50 -1.71
CA ARG A 308 -0.59 6.44 -2.15
C ARG A 308 -0.18 5.15 -2.87
N TRP A 309 -1.13 4.38 -3.42
CA TRP A 309 -0.75 3.18 -4.18
C TRP A 309 -0.01 3.56 -5.47
N PHE A 310 -0.43 4.65 -6.12
CA PHE A 310 0.28 5.14 -7.31
C PHE A 310 1.66 5.72 -7.00
N ALA A 311 1.80 6.43 -5.87
CA ALA A 311 3.05 7.05 -5.44
C ALA A 311 4.22 6.05 -5.32
N GLN A 312 3.92 4.77 -5.04
CA GLN A 312 4.92 3.68 -4.97
C GLN A 312 5.49 3.30 -6.34
N MET A 313 4.82 3.68 -7.43
CA MET A 313 5.30 3.52 -8.80
C MET A 313 5.84 4.81 -9.40
N GLU A 314 5.30 5.97 -9.01
CA GLU A 314 5.61 7.27 -9.62
C GLU A 314 7.12 7.60 -9.68
N SER A 315 7.90 7.17 -8.69
CA SER A 315 9.35 7.38 -8.64
C SER A 315 10.13 6.49 -9.60
N LEU A 316 9.53 5.42 -10.10
CA LEU A 316 10.14 4.44 -11.00
C LEU A 316 9.88 4.75 -12.48
N ILE A 317 8.89 5.61 -12.77
CA ILE A 317 8.50 6.02 -14.12
C ILE A 317 9.58 6.93 -14.72
N GLN A 318 9.97 6.66 -15.96
CA GLN A 318 10.84 7.53 -16.75
C GLN A 318 10.21 7.83 -18.12
N PRO A 319 10.79 8.79 -18.88
CA PRO A 319 10.31 9.11 -20.21
C PRO A 319 10.29 7.91 -21.15
N GLY A 320 9.20 7.76 -21.91
CA GLY A 320 8.99 6.67 -22.87
C GLY A 320 8.36 5.40 -22.29
N ASP A 321 8.14 5.34 -20.97
CA ASP A 321 7.34 4.27 -20.36
C ASP A 321 5.84 4.43 -20.67
N TYR A 322 5.07 3.39 -20.37
CA TYR A 322 3.61 3.40 -20.46
C TYR A 322 2.96 3.38 -19.07
N VAL A 323 1.86 4.12 -18.90
CA VAL A 323 0.97 4.00 -17.74
C VAL A 323 -0.41 3.56 -18.22
N PHE A 324 -0.77 2.33 -17.89
CA PHE A 324 -2.06 1.72 -18.24
C PHE A 324 -3.07 2.01 -17.12
N ILE A 325 -4.12 2.76 -17.44
CA ILE A 325 -5.12 3.24 -16.48
C ILE A 325 -6.39 2.40 -16.62
N ASN A 326 -6.62 1.47 -15.70
CA ASN A 326 -7.69 0.47 -15.71
C ASN A 326 -8.52 0.49 -14.42
N HIS A 327 -9.32 1.54 -14.25
CA HIS A 327 -10.28 1.71 -13.15
C HIS A 327 -11.73 1.70 -13.64
N GLY A 328 -12.70 1.67 -12.72
CA GLY A 328 -14.13 1.73 -13.02
C GLY A 328 -14.98 0.78 -12.19
N HIS A 329 -14.46 -0.39 -11.80
CA HIS A 329 -15.27 -1.39 -11.07
C HIS A 329 -15.75 -0.90 -9.71
N ASN A 330 -14.88 -0.18 -8.99
CA ASN A 330 -15.16 0.28 -7.63
C ASN A 330 -15.65 1.74 -7.59
N ASP A 331 -15.36 2.51 -8.64
CA ASP A 331 -15.82 3.89 -8.80
C ASP A 331 -17.36 3.99 -8.81
N GLN A 332 -18.05 2.99 -9.37
CA GLN A 332 -19.52 2.90 -9.40
C GLN A 332 -20.21 2.60 -8.06
N ASN A 333 -19.47 2.41 -6.96
CA ASN A 333 -20.04 2.06 -5.66
C ASN A 333 -20.48 3.30 -4.87
N CYS A 334 -21.24 4.22 -5.46
CA CYS A 334 -21.70 5.46 -4.81
C CYS A 334 -23.04 5.35 -4.06
N ASP A 335 -23.43 4.17 -3.58
CA ASP A 335 -24.76 3.97 -2.98
C ASP A 335 -24.75 4.34 -1.48
N SER A 336 -25.25 5.53 -1.15
CA SER A 336 -25.22 6.05 0.22
C SER A 336 -26.14 5.32 1.22
N ASN A 337 -26.99 4.39 0.75
CA ASN A 337 -27.94 3.65 1.58
C ASN A 337 -27.37 2.37 2.21
N LYS A 338 -26.12 2.00 1.91
CA LYS A 338 -25.53 0.78 2.50
C LYS A 338 -25.40 0.95 4.03
N PRO A 339 -26.10 0.16 4.87
CA PRO A 339 -26.18 0.40 6.32
C PRO A 339 -24.82 0.39 7.03
N VAL A 340 -23.88 -0.39 6.50
CA VAL A 340 -22.55 -0.58 7.09
C VAL A 340 -21.54 0.48 6.59
N ARG A 341 -21.80 1.12 5.43
CA ARG A 341 -20.87 2.08 4.78
C ARG A 341 -21.35 3.54 4.77
N GLY A 342 -22.66 3.78 4.79
CA GLY A 342 -23.28 5.11 4.85
C GLY A 342 -22.70 6.14 3.88
N MET A 343 -22.53 7.38 4.35
CA MET A 343 -21.93 8.49 3.58
C MET A 343 -20.45 8.29 3.23
N ALA A 344 -19.76 7.31 3.83
CA ALA A 344 -18.34 7.04 3.54
C ALA A 344 -18.13 6.46 2.13
N ASP A 345 -19.13 5.77 1.56
CA ASP A 345 -19.12 5.28 0.16
C ASP A 345 -18.95 6.47 -0.80
N VAL A 346 -19.64 7.58 -0.53
CA VAL A 346 -19.59 8.82 -1.35
C VAL A 346 -18.33 9.64 -1.08
N ARG A 347 -17.93 9.81 0.19
CA ARG A 347 -16.81 10.70 0.54
C ARG A 347 -15.43 10.11 0.33
N ASN A 348 -15.26 8.79 0.36
CA ASN A 348 -13.92 8.17 0.35
C ASN A 348 -13.66 7.26 -0.85
N LEU A 349 -14.66 6.50 -1.31
CA LEU A 349 -14.42 5.31 -2.13
C LEU A 349 -14.85 5.46 -3.57
N CYS A 350 -15.96 6.13 -3.83
CA CYS A 350 -16.52 6.20 -5.17
C CYS A 350 -16.17 7.52 -5.89
N THR A 351 -16.45 7.57 -7.19
CA THR A 351 -16.38 8.79 -8.00
C THR A 351 -17.61 8.85 -8.90
N TYR A 352 -18.04 10.03 -9.34
CA TYR A 352 -19.24 10.18 -10.18
C TYR A 352 -18.87 10.20 -11.67
N PRO A 353 -19.64 9.49 -12.53
CA PRO A 353 -19.38 9.48 -13.96
C PRO A 353 -19.76 10.82 -14.59
N ASN A 354 -19.44 10.99 -15.87
CA ASN A 354 -19.95 12.12 -16.64
C ASN A 354 -21.46 11.96 -16.92
N SER A 355 -22.10 13.08 -17.23
CA SER A 355 -23.47 13.13 -17.72
C SER A 355 -23.60 12.45 -19.09
N ASP A 356 -24.84 12.27 -19.55
CA ASP A 356 -25.16 11.82 -20.90
C ASP A 356 -24.62 12.73 -22.02
N LYS A 357 -24.33 13.99 -21.70
CA LYS A 357 -23.68 14.97 -22.58
C LYS A 357 -22.15 14.93 -22.53
N GLY A 358 -21.58 14.11 -21.65
CA GLY A 358 -20.13 14.02 -21.43
C GLY A 358 -19.57 15.08 -20.47
N ASP A 359 -20.41 15.81 -19.75
CA ASP A 359 -19.96 16.81 -18.77
C ASP A 359 -19.60 16.15 -17.43
N PRO A 360 -18.48 16.53 -16.78
CA PRO A 360 -18.14 16.04 -15.45
C PRO A 360 -19.24 16.31 -14.42
N GLN A 361 -19.55 15.32 -13.60
CA GLN A 361 -20.51 15.47 -12.49
C GLN A 361 -19.80 15.30 -11.15
N PHE A 362 -20.14 16.17 -10.19
CA PHE A 362 -19.65 16.15 -8.81
C PHE A 362 -20.48 17.13 -7.95
N PRO A 363 -20.55 16.94 -6.62
CA PRO A 363 -21.23 17.90 -5.74
C PRO A 363 -20.55 19.27 -5.79
N ALA A 364 -21.30 20.33 -5.48
CA ALA A 364 -20.74 21.69 -5.44
C ALA A 364 -19.45 21.75 -4.61
N ASN A 365 -18.42 22.37 -5.18
CA ASN A 365 -17.08 22.54 -4.60
C ASN A 365 -16.33 21.24 -4.24
N GLN A 366 -16.70 20.09 -4.82
CA GLN A 366 -16.02 18.81 -4.61
C GLN A 366 -15.58 18.15 -5.93
N PRO A 367 -14.80 18.84 -6.78
CA PRO A 367 -14.34 18.31 -8.07
C PRO A 367 -13.60 16.98 -7.96
N GLU A 368 -12.91 16.73 -6.85
CA GLU A 368 -12.21 15.48 -6.56
C GLU A 368 -13.11 14.24 -6.56
N LEU A 369 -14.44 14.41 -6.46
CA LEU A 369 -15.41 13.33 -6.56
C LEU A 369 -15.78 12.97 -8.01
N SER A 370 -15.28 13.70 -9.01
CA SER A 370 -15.49 13.35 -10.41
C SER A 370 -14.59 12.19 -10.84
N PHE A 371 -15.17 11.22 -11.56
CA PHE A 371 -14.42 10.13 -12.16
C PHE A 371 -13.49 10.65 -13.25
N GLN A 372 -13.97 11.54 -14.12
CA GLN A 372 -13.13 12.17 -15.14
C GLN A 372 -11.92 12.87 -14.51
N TYR A 373 -12.10 13.70 -13.48
CA TYR A 373 -10.95 14.39 -12.86
C TYR A 373 -9.98 13.43 -12.18
N SER A 374 -10.48 12.31 -11.65
CA SER A 374 -9.62 11.25 -11.13
C SER A 374 -8.79 10.59 -12.23
N LEU A 375 -9.36 10.33 -13.41
CA LEU A 375 -8.63 9.81 -14.57
C LEU A 375 -7.61 10.82 -15.12
N GLU A 376 -8.02 12.09 -15.25
CA GLU A 376 -7.16 13.20 -15.73
C GLU A 376 -5.93 13.38 -14.85
N ARG A 377 -6.06 13.17 -13.52
CA ARG A 377 -4.91 13.17 -12.60
C ARG A 377 -3.83 12.15 -12.98
N TYR A 378 -4.21 10.90 -13.28
CA TYR A 378 -3.23 9.88 -13.70
C TYR A 378 -2.58 10.23 -15.04
N ILE A 379 -3.36 10.78 -15.98
CA ILE A 379 -2.89 11.23 -17.29
C ILE A 379 -1.84 12.34 -17.12
N GLU A 380 -2.12 13.33 -16.28
CA GLU A 380 -1.23 14.46 -16.00
C GLU A 380 0.08 13.99 -15.36
N ILE A 381 0.01 13.14 -14.33
CA ILE A 381 1.20 12.61 -13.67
C ILE A 381 2.04 11.80 -14.64
N ALA A 382 1.45 10.88 -15.42
CA ALA A 382 2.17 10.11 -16.43
C ALA A 382 2.90 11.03 -17.43
N ARG A 383 2.19 12.02 -17.99
CA ARG A 383 2.77 13.00 -18.92
C ARG A 383 3.89 13.83 -18.28
N SER A 384 3.73 14.25 -17.02
CA SER A 384 4.76 15.00 -16.29
C SER A 384 6.07 14.24 -16.13
N LYS A 385 6.03 12.90 -16.16
CA LYS A 385 7.18 12.00 -16.12
C LYS A 385 7.68 11.60 -17.52
N GLY A 386 7.06 12.12 -18.58
CA GLY A 386 7.35 11.76 -19.97
C GLY A 386 6.83 10.37 -20.38
N ALA A 387 5.95 9.76 -19.59
CA ALA A 387 5.32 8.49 -19.91
C ALA A 387 4.07 8.69 -20.80
N ILE A 388 3.68 7.61 -21.46
CA ILE A 388 2.54 7.53 -22.39
C ILE A 388 1.34 6.93 -21.63
N PRO A 389 0.33 7.73 -21.26
CA PRO A 389 -0.89 7.19 -20.65
C PRO A 389 -1.73 6.46 -21.70
N VAL A 390 -2.27 5.30 -21.31
CA VAL A 390 -3.16 4.46 -22.12
C VAL A 390 -4.40 4.15 -21.31
N MET A 391 -5.58 4.45 -21.87
CA MET A 391 -6.86 4.26 -21.20
C MET A 391 -7.41 2.86 -21.44
N PHE A 392 -7.99 2.27 -20.41
CA PHE A 392 -8.67 0.98 -20.47
C PHE A 392 -10.07 1.10 -19.87
N THR A 393 -11.08 0.60 -20.56
CA THR A 393 -12.38 0.33 -19.93
C THR A 393 -12.25 -0.87 -18.96
N PRO A 394 -13.08 -0.98 -17.92
CA PRO A 394 -13.05 -2.13 -17.01
C PRO A 394 -13.39 -3.46 -17.72
N THR A 395 -13.00 -4.60 -17.15
CA THR A 395 -13.41 -5.91 -17.67
C THR A 395 -14.89 -6.20 -17.40
N ALA A 396 -15.53 -7.07 -18.17
CA ALA A 396 -16.93 -7.41 -17.99
C ALA A 396 -17.20 -8.17 -16.69
N ARG A 397 -18.37 -7.91 -16.10
CA ARG A 397 -18.96 -8.77 -15.07
C ARG A 397 -19.87 -9.80 -15.75
N ILE A 398 -19.88 -11.04 -15.28
CA ILE A 398 -20.87 -12.04 -15.69
C ILE A 398 -22.24 -11.62 -15.16
N LYS A 399 -22.98 -10.89 -15.98
CA LYS A 399 -24.30 -10.38 -15.63
C LYS A 399 -25.12 -10.11 -16.88
N ASN A 400 -26.31 -10.69 -16.96
CA ASN A 400 -27.24 -10.44 -18.06
C ASN A 400 -28.10 -9.19 -17.81
N ALA A 401 -29.00 -8.87 -18.76
CA ALA A 401 -29.88 -7.71 -18.68
C ALA A 401 -30.83 -7.72 -17.46
N ARG A 402 -31.17 -8.89 -16.92
CA ARG A 402 -31.98 -9.05 -15.70
C ARG A 402 -31.16 -8.96 -14.42
N GLY A 403 -29.85 -8.86 -14.55
CA GLY A 403 -28.93 -8.81 -13.44
C GLY A 403 -28.55 -10.18 -12.87
N GLU A 404 -28.89 -11.25 -13.55
CA GLU A 404 -28.53 -12.62 -13.17
C GLU A 404 -27.09 -12.92 -13.60
N GLN A 405 -26.36 -13.69 -12.80
CA GLN A 405 -24.98 -14.09 -13.10
C GLN A 405 -24.95 -15.23 -14.14
N THR A 406 -25.22 -14.87 -15.39
CA THR A 406 -25.26 -15.78 -16.54
C THR A 406 -25.03 -15.01 -17.85
N THR A 407 -24.95 -15.72 -18.96
CA THR A 407 -24.91 -15.19 -20.32
C THR A 407 -26.34 -15.10 -20.93
N PRO A 408 -26.62 -14.21 -21.89
CA PRO A 408 -25.71 -13.24 -22.48
C PRO A 408 -25.37 -12.10 -21.52
N VAL A 409 -24.08 -11.87 -21.31
CA VAL A 409 -23.50 -10.77 -20.56
C VAL A 409 -23.73 -9.48 -21.33
N VAL A 410 -24.04 -8.42 -20.58
CA VAL A 410 -24.24 -7.06 -21.09
C VAL A 410 -23.35 -6.06 -20.34
N HIS A 411 -23.22 -4.85 -20.87
CA HIS A 411 -22.54 -3.75 -20.20
C HIS A 411 -23.24 -3.41 -18.85
N THR A 412 -22.44 -3.24 -17.80
CA THR A 412 -22.95 -2.98 -16.43
C THR A 412 -22.21 -1.90 -15.66
N HIS A 413 -21.23 -1.23 -16.26
CA HIS A 413 -20.43 -0.19 -15.62
C HIS A 413 -21.13 1.17 -15.65
N LEU A 414 -22.32 1.22 -15.07
CA LEU A 414 -23.17 2.39 -15.10
C LEU A 414 -24.06 2.46 -13.85
N ILE A 415 -24.45 3.68 -13.50
CA ILE A 415 -25.42 3.95 -12.44
C ILE A 415 -26.70 4.46 -13.11
N ARG A 416 -27.83 3.81 -12.83
CA ARG A 416 -29.17 4.28 -13.25
C ARG A 416 -29.94 4.76 -12.02
N ALA A 417 -30.86 5.70 -12.24
CA ALA A 417 -31.88 6.00 -11.25
C ALA A 417 -32.71 4.73 -11.00
N ALA A 418 -32.71 4.24 -9.76
CA ALA A 418 -33.46 3.05 -9.35
C ALA A 418 -34.16 3.32 -8.01
N SER A 419 -35.37 2.75 -7.84
CA SER A 419 -36.12 2.86 -6.58
C SER A 419 -35.34 2.27 -5.42
N GLY A 420 -35.16 3.04 -4.34
CA GLY A 420 -34.47 2.61 -3.11
C GLY A 420 -32.96 2.81 -3.08
N LYS A 421 -32.33 3.32 -4.16
CA LYS A 421 -30.92 3.71 -4.18
C LYS A 421 -30.78 5.23 -4.29
N HIS A 422 -29.93 5.82 -3.45
CA HIS A 422 -29.66 7.26 -3.48
C HIS A 422 -28.31 7.53 -4.12
N TYR A 423 -28.33 7.71 -5.43
CA TYR A 423 -27.19 8.23 -6.19
C TYR A 423 -27.41 9.71 -6.47
N LEU A 424 -26.42 10.54 -6.13
CA LEU A 424 -26.50 11.97 -6.42
C LEU A 424 -26.39 12.25 -7.94
N PHE A 425 -25.63 11.43 -8.65
CA PHE A 425 -25.45 11.49 -10.10
C PHE A 425 -25.54 10.08 -10.70
N THR A 426 -26.08 10.00 -11.91
CA THR A 426 -26.21 8.77 -12.70
C THR A 426 -25.48 8.94 -14.02
N GLY A 427 -24.95 7.86 -14.58
CA GLY A 427 -24.17 7.92 -15.82
C GLY A 427 -23.42 6.62 -16.08
N ASP A 428 -22.58 6.64 -17.12
CA ASP A 428 -21.85 5.48 -17.63
C ASP A 428 -20.33 5.70 -17.47
N TYR A 429 -19.68 4.82 -16.72
CA TYR A 429 -18.26 4.91 -16.41
C TYR A 429 -17.40 4.50 -17.62
N THR A 430 -17.87 3.52 -18.41
CA THR A 430 -17.19 3.12 -19.65
C THR A 430 -17.25 4.25 -20.67
N GLN A 431 -18.40 4.91 -20.81
CA GLN A 431 -18.52 6.08 -21.68
C GLN A 431 -17.66 7.25 -21.18
N THR A 432 -17.63 7.50 -19.86
CA THR A 432 -16.73 8.52 -19.27
C THR A 432 -15.26 8.28 -19.66
N ILE A 433 -14.78 7.04 -19.56
CA ILE A 433 -13.40 6.67 -19.97
C ILE A 433 -13.18 6.95 -21.46
N LYS A 434 -14.15 6.60 -22.32
CA LYS A 434 -14.09 6.84 -23.77
C LYS A 434 -14.03 8.33 -24.09
N ASP A 435 -14.83 9.13 -23.40
CA ASP A 435 -14.88 10.58 -23.60
C ASP A 435 -13.58 11.25 -23.13
N VAL A 436 -13.03 10.83 -21.99
CA VAL A 436 -11.71 11.29 -21.51
C VAL A 436 -10.60 10.91 -22.48
N ALA A 437 -10.58 9.66 -22.97
CA ALA A 437 -9.60 9.23 -23.95
C ALA A 437 -9.67 10.05 -25.24
N ARG A 438 -10.88 10.34 -25.74
CA ARG A 438 -11.09 11.19 -26.91
C ARG A 438 -10.64 12.64 -26.66
N LYS A 439 -11.06 13.24 -25.54
CA LYS A 439 -10.72 14.61 -25.14
C LYS A 439 -9.20 14.81 -25.07
N HIS A 440 -8.49 13.83 -24.51
CA HIS A 440 -7.04 13.89 -24.32
C HIS A 440 -6.23 13.23 -25.44
N GLN A 441 -6.88 12.75 -26.51
CA GLN A 441 -6.26 12.08 -27.65
C GLN A 441 -5.39 10.88 -27.23
N LEU A 442 -5.89 10.08 -26.30
CA LEU A 442 -5.18 8.93 -25.74
C LEU A 442 -5.49 7.64 -26.50
N PRO A 443 -4.52 6.72 -26.60
CA PRO A 443 -4.81 5.35 -26.99
C PRO A 443 -5.81 4.75 -26.00
N LEU A 444 -6.83 4.08 -26.52
CA LEU A 444 -7.88 3.41 -25.75
C LEU A 444 -7.90 1.93 -26.10
N ILE A 445 -7.95 1.08 -25.08
CA ILE A 445 -8.26 -0.34 -25.18
C ILE A 445 -9.66 -0.57 -24.56
N ASP A 446 -10.66 -0.86 -25.40
CA ASP A 446 -12.04 -1.16 -24.96
C ASP A 446 -12.16 -2.61 -24.49
N LEU A 447 -11.51 -2.90 -23.35
CA LEU A 447 -11.46 -4.22 -22.76
C LEU A 447 -12.83 -4.73 -22.29
N GLU A 448 -13.80 -3.84 -22.03
CA GLU A 448 -15.14 -4.26 -21.63
C GLU A 448 -15.84 -4.93 -22.80
N ALA A 449 -15.86 -4.29 -23.98
CA ALA A 449 -16.45 -4.86 -25.18
C ALA A 449 -15.83 -6.23 -25.49
N ARG A 450 -14.50 -6.33 -25.45
CA ARG A 450 -13.76 -7.58 -25.73
C ARG A 450 -14.07 -8.69 -24.74
N SER A 451 -14.18 -8.35 -23.45
CA SER A 451 -14.48 -9.34 -22.41
C SER A 451 -15.95 -9.75 -22.39
N ILE A 452 -16.89 -8.88 -22.79
CA ILE A 452 -18.30 -9.24 -23.04
C ILE A 452 -18.39 -10.25 -24.20
N GLU A 453 -17.75 -9.97 -25.33
CA GLU A 453 -17.70 -10.88 -26.48
C GLU A 453 -17.13 -12.24 -26.08
N PHE A 454 -16.03 -12.23 -25.31
CA PHE A 454 -15.42 -13.45 -24.79
C PHE A 454 -16.38 -14.24 -23.88
N ALA A 455 -16.99 -13.58 -22.88
CA ALA A 455 -17.93 -14.21 -21.96
C ALA A 455 -19.12 -14.85 -22.70
N ASN A 456 -19.66 -14.15 -23.71
CA ASN A 456 -20.78 -14.64 -24.49
C ASN A 456 -20.40 -15.79 -25.43
N ARG A 457 -19.16 -15.80 -25.93
CA ARG A 457 -18.64 -16.91 -26.74
C ARG A 457 -18.46 -18.18 -25.92
N VAL A 458 -17.93 -18.09 -24.70
CA VAL A 458 -17.76 -19.27 -23.83
C VAL A 458 -19.08 -19.73 -23.21
N GLY A 459 -20.07 -18.84 -23.08
CA GLY A 459 -21.44 -19.18 -22.68
C GLY A 459 -21.56 -19.59 -21.20
N ASN A 460 -22.73 -20.10 -20.83
CA ASN A 460 -23.00 -20.69 -19.52
C ASN A 460 -23.20 -22.22 -19.66
N PRO A 461 -22.47 -23.06 -18.91
CA PRO A 461 -21.62 -22.73 -17.77
C PRO A 461 -20.17 -22.36 -18.10
N GLY A 462 -19.76 -22.28 -19.37
CA GLY A 462 -18.36 -22.14 -19.78
C GLY A 462 -17.58 -20.95 -19.19
N TRP A 463 -18.24 -19.84 -18.87
CA TRP A 463 -17.61 -18.71 -18.18
C TRP A 463 -16.99 -19.09 -16.82
N LYS A 464 -17.51 -20.14 -16.15
CA LYS A 464 -17.03 -20.60 -14.83
C LYS A 464 -15.59 -21.13 -14.86
N ASP A 465 -15.06 -21.49 -16.03
CA ASP A 465 -13.66 -21.89 -16.20
C ASP A 465 -12.69 -20.70 -16.18
N TYR A 466 -13.19 -19.48 -16.31
CA TYR A 466 -12.38 -18.27 -16.50
C TYR A 466 -12.59 -17.27 -15.36
N TRP A 467 -13.84 -16.99 -14.98
CA TRP A 467 -14.12 -16.22 -13.77
C TRP A 467 -14.01 -17.11 -12.53
N LEU A 468 -13.97 -16.50 -11.36
CA LEU A 468 -13.60 -17.12 -10.10
C LEU A 468 -14.70 -18.06 -9.60
N VAL A 469 -14.52 -19.35 -9.93
CA VAL A 469 -15.29 -20.48 -9.41
C VAL A 469 -14.32 -21.65 -9.20
N VAL A 470 -13.82 -21.79 -7.97
CA VAL A 470 -12.71 -22.67 -7.64
C VAL A 470 -13.22 -23.82 -6.78
N ASP A 471 -12.96 -25.05 -7.23
CA ASP A 471 -13.25 -26.25 -6.44
C ASP A 471 -12.37 -26.26 -5.16
N PRO A 472 -12.95 -26.49 -3.96
CA PRO A 472 -12.20 -26.63 -2.71
C PRO A 472 -11.09 -27.69 -2.75
N ALA A 473 -11.18 -28.70 -3.62
CA ALA A 473 -10.14 -29.69 -3.84
C ALA A 473 -8.88 -29.10 -4.51
N ILE A 474 -9.01 -27.99 -5.25
CA ILE A 474 -7.88 -27.24 -5.82
C ILE A 474 -7.26 -26.34 -4.73
N ASN A 475 -8.09 -25.62 -3.99
CA ASN A 475 -7.65 -24.82 -2.84
C ASN A 475 -8.73 -24.77 -1.74
N PRO A 476 -8.45 -25.28 -0.53
CA PRO A 476 -9.38 -25.29 0.60
C PRO A 476 -9.86 -23.91 1.07
N PHE A 477 -9.17 -22.81 0.70
CA PHE A 477 -9.65 -21.45 0.94
C PHE A 477 -11.10 -21.28 0.46
N TYR A 478 -11.49 -21.99 -0.61
CA TYR A 478 -12.82 -21.91 -1.22
C TYR A 478 -13.87 -22.88 -0.64
N ALA A 479 -13.58 -23.60 0.45
CA ALA A 479 -14.49 -24.61 1.02
C ALA A 479 -15.74 -24.06 1.73
N ASN A 480 -15.71 -22.81 2.21
CA ASN A 480 -16.67 -22.31 3.19
C ASN A 480 -17.66 -21.27 2.63
N ASN A 481 -18.21 -21.51 1.43
CA ASN A 481 -19.10 -20.56 0.74
C ASN A 481 -18.51 -19.15 0.58
N VAL A 482 -17.19 -19.02 0.64
CA VAL A 482 -16.52 -17.74 0.39
C VAL A 482 -16.73 -17.35 -1.07
N SER A 483 -16.67 -16.05 -1.36
CA SER A 483 -16.74 -15.55 -2.73
C SER A 483 -15.70 -16.23 -3.62
N GLY A 484 -16.16 -16.81 -4.73
CA GLY A 484 -15.35 -17.62 -5.63
C GLY A 484 -15.46 -19.13 -5.44
N SER A 485 -16.19 -19.60 -4.42
CA SER A 485 -16.51 -21.03 -4.25
C SER A 485 -17.60 -21.48 -5.24
N PRO A 486 -17.79 -22.80 -5.45
CA PRO A 486 -18.86 -23.30 -6.33
C PRO A 486 -20.26 -22.90 -5.87
N GLN A 487 -20.46 -22.71 -4.56
CA GLN A 487 -21.72 -22.31 -3.93
C GLN A 487 -21.92 -20.79 -3.93
N ALA A 488 -20.83 -20.00 -4.00
CA ALA A 488 -20.87 -18.54 -4.16
C ALA A 488 -19.96 -18.08 -5.32
N PRO A 489 -20.30 -18.42 -6.58
CA PRO A 489 -19.51 -18.05 -7.76
C PRO A 489 -19.30 -16.54 -7.86
N ASP A 490 -18.11 -16.11 -8.26
CA ASP A 490 -17.79 -14.69 -8.42
C ASP A 490 -17.65 -14.34 -9.91
N GLY A 491 -18.62 -13.57 -10.42
CA GLY A 491 -18.68 -13.14 -11.81
C GLY A 491 -17.85 -11.89 -12.14
N THR A 492 -16.95 -11.45 -11.26
CA THR A 492 -16.08 -10.27 -11.48
C THR A 492 -14.60 -10.65 -11.52
N HIS A 493 -14.13 -11.47 -10.59
CA HIS A 493 -12.72 -11.84 -10.50
C HIS A 493 -12.40 -13.06 -11.36
N PHE A 494 -11.12 -13.25 -11.69
CA PHE A 494 -10.67 -14.35 -12.54
C PHE A 494 -9.92 -15.41 -11.76
N GLN A 495 -9.99 -16.64 -12.29
CA GLN A 495 -8.96 -17.65 -12.06
C GLN A 495 -7.79 -17.38 -13.00
N GLN A 496 -6.68 -18.11 -12.82
CA GLN A 496 -5.49 -18.01 -13.69
C GLN A 496 -5.86 -18.05 -15.18
N ARG A 497 -6.67 -19.01 -15.61
CA ARG A 497 -7.09 -19.15 -17.02
C ARG A 497 -7.85 -17.92 -17.53
N GLY A 498 -8.66 -17.28 -16.70
CA GLY A 498 -9.35 -16.03 -17.04
C GLY A 498 -8.40 -14.84 -17.12
N ALA A 499 -7.46 -14.73 -16.18
CA ALA A 499 -6.44 -13.70 -16.20
C ALA A 499 -5.56 -13.79 -17.47
N GLU A 500 -5.16 -14.99 -17.86
CA GLU A 500 -4.43 -15.27 -19.11
C GLU A 500 -5.27 -14.90 -20.34
N ALA A 501 -6.57 -15.26 -20.37
CA ALA A 501 -7.46 -14.89 -21.46
C ALA A 501 -7.61 -13.37 -21.60
N MET A 502 -7.78 -12.65 -20.48
CA MET A 502 -7.85 -11.18 -20.49
C MET A 502 -6.53 -10.54 -20.91
N ALA A 503 -5.38 -11.06 -20.44
CA ALA A 503 -4.06 -10.59 -20.86
C ALA A 503 -3.85 -10.74 -22.36
N LYS A 504 -4.26 -11.89 -22.93
CA LYS A 504 -4.25 -12.11 -24.39
C LYS A 504 -5.13 -11.13 -25.14
N LEU A 505 -6.36 -10.85 -24.66
CA LEU A 505 -7.23 -9.84 -25.26
C LEU A 505 -6.59 -8.45 -25.24
N VAL A 506 -5.92 -8.07 -24.14
CA VAL A 506 -5.17 -6.80 -24.08
C VAL A 506 -4.05 -6.77 -25.12
N ALA A 507 -3.27 -7.85 -25.22
CA ALA A 507 -2.20 -7.98 -26.20
C ALA A 507 -2.70 -7.86 -27.65
N GLU A 508 -3.82 -8.52 -27.98
CA GLU A 508 -4.48 -8.42 -29.28
C GLU A 508 -4.91 -6.98 -29.61
N GLU A 509 -5.50 -6.27 -28.66
CA GLU A 509 -5.95 -4.90 -28.87
C GLU A 509 -4.79 -3.90 -28.97
N ILE A 510 -3.69 -4.12 -28.25
CA ILE A 510 -2.44 -3.35 -28.43
C ILE A 510 -1.94 -3.45 -29.88
N ARG A 511 -2.00 -4.63 -30.50
CA ARG A 511 -1.58 -4.79 -31.91
C ARG A 511 -2.48 -4.03 -32.89
N LYS A 512 -3.75 -3.80 -32.54
CA LYS A 512 -4.73 -3.11 -33.39
C LYS A 512 -4.72 -1.59 -33.20
N GLN A 513 -4.21 -1.11 -32.07
CA GLN A 513 -4.20 0.31 -31.72
C GLN A 513 -3.03 1.05 -32.40
N PRO A 514 -3.27 1.92 -33.41
CA PRO A 514 -2.17 2.54 -34.17
C PRO A 514 -1.19 3.35 -33.32
N ALA A 515 -1.70 4.01 -32.27
CA ALA A 515 -0.87 4.80 -31.34
C ALA A 515 0.04 3.93 -30.46
N LEU A 516 -0.15 2.60 -30.43
CA LEU A 516 0.66 1.64 -29.68
C LEU A 516 1.56 0.78 -30.57
N THR A 517 1.77 1.18 -31.84
CA THR A 517 2.61 0.43 -32.79
C THR A 517 4.01 0.12 -32.26
N ALA A 518 4.62 1.03 -31.48
CA ALA A 518 5.93 0.79 -30.87
C ALA A 518 5.90 -0.40 -29.90
N LEU A 519 4.87 -0.46 -29.06
CA LEU A 519 4.67 -1.55 -28.10
C LEU A 519 4.26 -2.86 -28.80
N ALA A 520 3.38 -2.77 -29.81
CA ALA A 520 2.86 -3.91 -30.57
C ALA A 520 3.95 -4.79 -31.18
N LYS A 521 5.09 -4.21 -31.59
CA LYS A 521 6.24 -4.94 -32.15
C LYS A 521 6.85 -5.97 -31.19
N HIS A 522 6.63 -5.81 -29.89
CA HIS A 522 7.19 -6.68 -28.86
C HIS A 522 6.22 -7.76 -28.38
N VAL A 523 4.94 -7.64 -28.71
CA VAL A 523 3.89 -8.60 -28.38
C VAL A 523 4.13 -9.89 -29.17
N LYS A 524 4.00 -11.05 -28.51
CA LYS A 524 4.09 -12.37 -29.17
C LYS A 524 3.07 -12.45 -30.31
N GLY A 525 3.38 -13.19 -31.38
CA GLY A 525 2.39 -13.52 -32.43
C GLY A 525 1.28 -14.42 -31.91
N ASP A 526 0.20 -14.56 -32.68
CA ASP A 526 -0.88 -15.50 -32.35
C ASP A 526 -0.31 -16.93 -32.39
N ARG A 527 -0.38 -17.63 -31.25
CA ARG A 527 -0.06 -19.04 -31.13
C ARG A 527 -1.24 -19.92 -31.51
#